data_AF-A0A9N9JXY9-F1
#
_entry.id   AF-A0A9N9JXY9-F1
#
_cell.length_a   1.000
_cell.length_b   1.000
_cell.length_c   1.000
_cell.angle_alpha   90.00
_cell.angle_beta   90.00
_cell.angle_gamma   90.00
#
_symmetry.space_group_name_H-M   'P 1'
#
loop_
_entity.id
_entity.type
_entity.pdbx_description
1 polymer ?
#
loop_
_entity_poly.entity_id
_entity_poly.type
_entity_poly.pdbx_seq_one_letter_code
_entity_poly.pdbx_strand_id
1 'polypeptide(L)'
;VKKKITDAFPGGLPYMKPEPLLYTSGSNWEYQPDPSLKQILREALKKHYKNFTIGRFDKSDLPIYLFLSGAGTGKSRNANEFHQTAITCLSAQEDGEVLAKIKEAWVFHISYENGFSLKQEESNPYLAIGTRMLFQLLREKMRLHEIIETYKPPDPLDVVSVIAKHYNRDLKSVTVILVVDGMQQLMENKDDGLKLNSTFYKTLTSFADLVFSGTFIIPVCTSTITGPIDGMLRYSTRDRVYLPVASLQPPNYQQGVPVFKNDKVTNTLVEDCGGHGRALEVLNDCLAGRSIEECNVDTLMSDLRYNLTKKYRDAIFGSVEEARPIARAILTRRLLNRYKPIPKTDKTPDEFVGGGLIRFEQVENSPKGYLTAPYIWLWIFVEMSQQLGDPILRDWEFADYGEQRALLNPVTSLQAKSWQSFEKFVASFRCIKSAVIEEDEPTSISEVHAGARLNGDIQFRNHNLQFEVAKHHTDTRSKTLTASEWNVVCYNSTVDVRKFKHYIINAPASPYGDFFLSLDQPGTESPNEIHQFKLRKKAVSKKEYQEERKKSASKNDFFILFTTANCNIEIPKKSGIVDRNAFMNYFGPFAGRAYRSAMANPSIYNNKVKNIHTVSLGQICNLNQISKEQ
;
A
#
# COMPACT_ATOMS: atom_id res chain seq x y z
N VAL A 1 49.79 3.98 -9.82
CA VAL A 1 49.50 2.53 -9.71
C VAL A 1 48.67 2.30 -8.47
N LYS A 2 47.47 1.68 -8.59
CA LYS A 2 46.60 1.40 -7.44
C LYS A 2 47.20 0.33 -6.52
N LYS A 3 47.12 0.52 -5.20
CA LYS A 3 47.71 -0.38 -4.18
C LYS A 3 46.75 -1.54 -3.86
N LYS A 4 47.29 -2.75 -3.59
CA LYS A 4 46.48 -3.80 -2.94
C LYS A 4 46.32 -3.47 -1.46
N ILE A 5 45.17 -3.77 -0.88
CA ILE A 5 44.88 -3.41 0.52
C ILE A 5 45.74 -4.18 1.52
N THR A 6 46.11 -5.43 1.20
CA THR A 6 47.01 -6.26 2.01
C THR A 6 48.40 -5.65 2.16
N ASP A 7 48.87 -4.96 1.10
CA ASP A 7 50.19 -4.35 1.05
C ASP A 7 50.17 -2.96 1.69
N ALA A 8 49.05 -2.24 1.54
CA ALA A 8 48.86 -0.92 2.14
C ALA A 8 48.63 -0.99 3.65
N PHE A 9 48.07 -2.10 4.15
CA PHE A 9 47.74 -2.30 5.57
C PHE A 9 48.35 -3.61 6.09
N PRO A 10 49.70 -3.70 6.17
CA PRO A 10 50.38 -4.92 6.58
C PRO A 10 50.06 -5.31 8.04
N GLY A 11 49.69 -4.36 8.90
CA GLY A 11 49.22 -4.61 10.28
C GLY A 11 47.72 -4.85 10.42
N GLY A 12 46.98 -4.89 9.30
CA GLY A 12 45.52 -4.93 9.32
C GLY A 12 44.85 -3.55 9.52
N LEU A 13 43.52 -3.53 9.52
CA LEU A 13 42.70 -2.35 9.82
C LEU A 13 41.71 -2.65 10.96
N PRO A 14 41.48 -1.70 11.88
CA PRO A 14 40.42 -1.86 12.88
C PRO A 14 39.05 -1.90 12.21
N TYR A 15 38.13 -2.68 12.78
CA TYR A 15 36.75 -2.69 12.35
C TYR A 15 36.05 -1.40 12.77
N MET A 16 35.27 -0.83 11.86
CA MET A 16 34.45 0.35 12.13
C MET A 16 32.98 -0.01 11.89
N LYS A 17 32.12 0.26 12.89
CA LYS A 17 30.67 0.01 12.80
C LYS A 17 30.07 0.75 11.61
N PRO A 18 29.03 0.21 10.94
CA PRO A 18 28.43 0.86 9.78
C PRO A 18 27.71 2.15 10.15
N GLU A 19 27.55 3.05 9.18
CA GLU A 19 26.57 4.14 9.26
C GLU A 19 25.17 3.63 8.90
N PRO A 20 24.11 4.34 9.31
CA PRO A 20 22.75 3.97 8.93
C PRO A 20 22.54 4.00 7.41
N LEU A 21 21.73 3.07 6.90
CA LEU A 21 21.30 3.09 5.48
C LEU A 21 20.24 4.16 5.19
N LEU A 22 19.63 4.72 6.24
CA LEU A 22 18.49 5.63 6.14
C LEU A 22 18.79 6.98 6.83
N TYR A 23 18.56 8.06 6.08
CA TYR A 23 18.76 9.45 6.53
C TYR A 23 17.48 10.29 6.40
N THR A 24 16.33 9.65 6.28
CA THR A 24 15.02 10.31 6.18
C THR A 24 14.45 10.57 7.57
N SER A 25 13.36 11.36 7.66
CA SER A 25 12.66 11.62 8.92
C SER A 25 12.22 10.34 9.65
N GLY A 26 11.96 9.26 8.90
CA GLY A 26 11.64 7.95 9.45
C GLY A 26 12.81 7.20 10.10
N SER A 27 14.06 7.66 9.99
CA SER A 27 15.21 7.04 10.68
C SER A 27 15.05 7.06 12.20
N ASN A 28 14.39 8.09 12.72
CA ASN A 28 14.23 8.31 14.16
C ASN A 28 12.96 7.68 14.73
N TRP A 29 12.17 7.01 13.88
CA TRP A 29 10.98 6.27 14.32
C TRP A 29 11.39 4.94 14.95
N GLU A 30 10.55 4.48 15.86
CA GLU A 30 10.61 3.13 16.42
C GLU A 30 10.48 2.09 15.31
N TYR A 31 11.33 1.06 15.36
CA TYR A 31 11.33 0.01 14.37
C TYR A 31 10.14 -0.95 14.57
N GLN A 32 9.40 -1.17 13.49
CA GLN A 32 8.22 -2.03 13.47
C GLN A 32 8.45 -3.22 12.52
N PRO A 33 9.02 -4.34 13.01
CA PRO A 33 9.20 -5.52 12.19
C PRO A 33 7.85 -6.20 11.89
N ASP A 34 7.77 -6.91 10.78
CA ASP A 34 6.63 -7.80 10.53
C ASP A 34 6.49 -8.84 11.66
N PRO A 35 5.27 -9.16 12.13
CA PRO A 35 5.07 -10.13 13.21
C PRO A 35 5.72 -11.50 12.95
N SER A 36 5.80 -11.93 11.69
CA SER A 36 6.41 -13.20 11.28
C SER A 36 7.93 -13.12 11.08
N LEU A 37 8.49 -11.91 10.93
CA LEU A 37 9.91 -11.71 10.60
C LEU A 37 10.84 -12.42 11.58
N LYS A 38 10.59 -12.25 12.89
CA LYS A 38 11.45 -12.84 13.92
C LYS A 38 11.46 -14.36 13.86
N GLN A 39 10.31 -14.99 13.63
CA GLN A 39 10.22 -16.45 13.55
C GLN A 39 10.96 -16.96 12.31
N ILE A 40 10.67 -16.40 11.13
CA ILE A 40 11.30 -16.78 9.86
C ILE A 40 12.83 -16.63 9.97
N LEU A 41 13.29 -15.49 10.51
CA LEU A 41 14.71 -15.22 10.66
C LEU A 41 15.38 -16.18 11.64
N ARG A 42 14.75 -16.47 12.79
CA ARG A 42 15.26 -17.42 13.79
C ARG A 42 15.45 -18.81 13.18
N GLU A 43 14.44 -19.33 12.50
CA GLU A 43 14.50 -20.66 11.86
C GLU A 43 15.59 -20.73 10.80
N ALA A 44 15.67 -19.71 9.94
CA ALA A 44 16.66 -19.61 8.87
C ALA A 44 18.10 -19.50 9.42
N LEU A 45 18.35 -18.67 10.44
CA LEU A 45 19.66 -18.53 11.06
C LEU A 45 20.12 -19.83 11.73
N LYS A 46 19.22 -20.54 12.41
CA LYS A 46 19.53 -21.84 13.01
C LYS A 46 19.91 -22.89 11.96
N LYS A 47 19.13 -22.99 10.88
CA LYS A 47 19.41 -23.89 9.77
C LYS A 47 20.76 -23.56 9.12
N HIS A 48 21.00 -22.28 8.83
CA HIS A 48 22.24 -21.81 8.24
C HIS A 48 23.46 -22.14 9.12
N TYR A 49 23.42 -21.79 10.41
CA TYR A 49 24.52 -22.10 11.33
C TYR A 49 24.76 -23.60 11.44
N LYS A 50 23.70 -24.41 11.57
CA LYS A 50 23.82 -25.88 11.60
C LYS A 50 24.51 -26.42 10.36
N ASN A 51 24.12 -25.96 9.17
CA ASN A 51 24.72 -26.40 7.91
C ASN A 51 26.19 -25.96 7.80
N PHE A 52 26.51 -24.75 8.27
CA PHE A 52 27.88 -24.25 8.35
C PHE A 52 28.76 -25.12 9.26
N THR A 53 28.31 -25.44 10.48
CA THR A 53 29.13 -26.17 11.47
C THR A 53 29.42 -27.61 11.05
N ILE A 54 28.50 -28.27 10.34
CA ILE A 54 28.70 -29.62 9.82
C ILE A 54 29.39 -29.64 8.43
N GLY A 55 29.77 -28.49 7.90
CA GLY A 55 30.47 -28.36 6.62
C GLY A 55 29.63 -28.65 5.38
N ARG A 56 28.30 -28.50 5.45
CA ARG A 56 27.39 -28.65 4.30
C ARG A 56 27.38 -27.37 3.46
N PHE A 57 28.39 -27.25 2.61
CA PHE A 57 28.58 -26.14 1.69
C PHE A 57 27.91 -26.41 0.33
N ASP A 58 26.58 -26.55 0.33
CA ASP A 58 25.77 -26.65 -0.89
C ASP A 58 24.90 -25.40 -1.11
N LYS A 59 24.57 -25.08 -2.37
CA LYS A 59 23.73 -23.92 -2.71
C LYS A 59 22.33 -24.03 -2.10
N SER A 60 21.79 -25.24 -1.94
CA SER A 60 20.48 -25.49 -1.34
C SER A 60 20.47 -25.49 0.19
N ASP A 61 21.66 -25.43 0.81
CA ASP A 61 21.85 -25.49 2.27
C ASP A 61 22.28 -24.16 2.89
N LEU A 62 22.94 -23.29 2.12
CA LEU A 62 23.45 -21.99 2.59
C LEU A 62 22.71 -20.83 1.90
N PRO A 63 21.88 -20.07 2.65
CA PRO A 63 20.92 -19.16 2.06
C PRO A 63 21.49 -17.77 1.74
N ILE A 64 20.77 -17.07 0.87
CA ILE A 64 20.78 -15.61 0.79
C ILE A 64 19.49 -15.05 1.44
N TYR A 65 19.63 -13.95 2.18
CA TYR A 65 18.52 -13.28 2.86
C TYR A 65 18.08 -12.05 2.05
N LEU A 66 16.78 -11.96 1.76
CA LEU A 66 16.25 -11.03 0.76
C LEU A 66 15.10 -10.20 1.33
N PHE A 67 15.29 -8.87 1.39
CA PHE A 67 14.19 -7.91 1.55
C PHE A 67 13.75 -7.41 0.17
N LEU A 68 12.72 -8.03 -0.40
CA LEU A 68 12.18 -7.69 -1.72
C LEU A 68 10.80 -7.05 -1.56
N SER A 69 10.66 -5.84 -2.08
CA SER A 69 9.41 -5.07 -2.00
C SER A 69 9.51 -3.85 -2.93
N GLY A 70 8.40 -3.19 -3.21
CA GLY A 70 8.43 -2.00 -4.06
C GLY A 70 8.99 -0.76 -3.38
N ALA A 71 8.99 0.37 -4.09
CA ALA A 71 9.68 1.58 -3.64
C ALA A 71 9.00 2.19 -2.40
N GLY A 72 9.79 2.65 -1.42
CA GLY A 72 9.26 3.38 -0.25
C GLY A 72 8.51 2.54 0.80
N THR A 73 8.55 1.21 0.71
CA THR A 73 7.89 0.28 1.65
C THR A 73 8.69 0.00 2.92
N GLY A 74 9.94 0.43 3.02
CA GLY A 74 10.77 0.27 4.23
C GLY A 74 11.86 -0.82 4.17
N LYS A 75 12.23 -1.29 2.96
CA LYS A 75 13.31 -2.28 2.77
C LYS A 75 14.63 -1.89 3.45
N SER A 76 15.15 -0.71 3.13
CA SER A 76 16.43 -0.22 3.68
C SER A 76 16.38 -0.10 5.20
N ARG A 77 15.20 0.23 5.78
CA ARG A 77 15.03 0.26 7.23
C ARG A 77 15.13 -1.15 7.83
N ASN A 78 14.45 -2.14 7.25
CA ASN A 78 14.55 -3.53 7.73
C ASN A 78 15.98 -4.08 7.61
N ALA A 79 16.66 -3.75 6.51
CA ALA A 79 18.05 -4.13 6.30
C ALA A 79 19.00 -3.49 7.33
N ASN A 80 18.79 -2.21 7.65
CA ASN A 80 19.54 -1.50 8.68
C ASN A 80 19.36 -2.12 10.08
N GLU A 81 18.16 -2.62 10.37
CA GLU A 81 17.78 -3.22 11.66
C GLU A 81 18.04 -4.73 11.71
N PHE A 82 18.59 -5.32 10.65
CA PHE A 82 18.72 -6.77 10.51
C PHE A 82 19.55 -7.37 11.65
N HIS A 83 20.69 -6.78 11.99
CA HIS A 83 21.57 -7.29 13.06
C HIS A 83 20.86 -7.33 14.41
N GLN A 84 20.19 -6.24 14.79
CA GLN A 84 19.45 -6.18 16.04
C GLN A 84 18.24 -7.13 16.02
N THR A 85 17.56 -7.25 14.89
CA THR A 85 16.46 -8.21 14.71
C THR A 85 16.95 -9.64 14.92
N ALA A 86 18.09 -10.00 14.32
CA ALA A 86 18.72 -11.32 14.46
C ALA A 86 19.10 -11.62 15.93
N ILE A 87 19.61 -10.64 16.68
CA ILE A 87 19.89 -10.80 18.11
C ILE A 87 18.59 -11.05 18.89
N THR A 88 17.55 -10.26 18.64
CA THR A 88 16.31 -10.32 19.42
C THR A 88 15.41 -11.51 19.09
N CYS A 89 15.59 -12.16 17.95
CA CYS A 89 14.81 -13.34 17.60
C CYS A 89 15.38 -14.66 18.13
N LEU A 90 16.66 -14.69 18.53
CA LEU A 90 17.33 -15.88 19.05
C LEU A 90 17.18 -15.98 20.57
N SER A 91 16.88 -17.17 21.08
CA SER A 91 16.78 -17.44 22.51
C SER A 91 18.14 -17.76 23.11
N ALA A 92 18.48 -17.17 24.26
CA ALA A 92 19.71 -17.50 24.97
C ALA A 92 19.74 -18.96 25.48
N GLN A 93 18.57 -19.55 25.74
CA GLN A 93 18.46 -20.92 26.25
C GLN A 93 18.55 -21.98 25.14
N GLU A 94 17.95 -21.70 23.98
CA GLU A 94 17.84 -22.68 22.88
C GLU A 94 18.84 -22.44 21.74
N ASP A 95 19.29 -21.20 21.55
CA ASP A 95 20.10 -20.77 20.40
C ASP A 95 21.41 -20.08 20.83
N GLY A 96 21.91 -20.38 22.03
CA GLY A 96 23.00 -19.65 22.68
C GLY A 96 24.26 -19.51 21.82
N GLU A 97 24.66 -20.55 21.10
CA GLU A 97 25.84 -20.50 20.21
C GLU A 97 25.65 -19.54 19.02
N VAL A 98 24.52 -19.66 18.33
CA VAL A 98 24.19 -18.79 17.19
C VAL A 98 24.09 -17.35 17.68
N LEU A 99 23.41 -17.13 18.81
CA LEU A 99 23.26 -15.81 19.41
C LEU A 99 24.62 -15.17 19.74
N ALA A 100 25.57 -15.94 20.29
CA ALA A 100 26.92 -15.46 20.56
C ALA A 100 27.63 -15.03 19.27
N LYS A 101 27.58 -15.86 18.21
CA LYS A 101 28.14 -15.55 16.89
C LYS A 101 27.55 -14.28 16.28
N ILE A 102 26.22 -14.12 16.34
CA ILE A 102 25.54 -12.94 15.82
C ILE A 102 25.92 -11.68 16.62
N LYS A 103 26.00 -11.75 17.95
CA LYS A 103 26.40 -10.61 18.79
C LYS A 103 27.82 -10.11 18.48
N GLU A 104 28.73 -11.01 18.13
CA GLU A 104 30.12 -10.71 17.81
C GLU A 104 30.38 -10.39 16.33
N ALA A 105 29.35 -10.41 15.49
CA ALA A 105 29.49 -10.26 14.05
C ALA A 105 30.04 -8.88 13.65
N TRP A 106 30.93 -8.86 12.65
CA TRP A 106 31.26 -7.63 11.93
C TRP A 106 30.16 -7.34 10.91
N VAL A 107 29.53 -6.17 11.04
CA VAL A 107 28.38 -5.76 10.23
C VAL A 107 28.82 -4.74 9.20
N PHE A 108 28.46 -4.97 7.95
CA PHE A 108 28.69 -4.03 6.86
C PHE A 108 27.37 -3.59 6.28
N HIS A 109 27.17 -2.28 6.18
CA HIS A 109 26.03 -1.69 5.48
C HIS A 109 26.56 -1.01 4.22
N ILE A 110 26.32 -1.67 3.09
CA ILE A 110 26.75 -1.22 1.77
C ILE A 110 25.52 -0.74 1.02
N SER A 111 25.63 0.38 0.32
CA SER A 111 24.54 0.92 -0.50
C SER A 111 25.04 1.19 -1.92
N TYR A 112 24.18 0.96 -2.90
CA TYR A 112 24.31 1.50 -4.26
C TYR A 112 23.42 2.73 -4.49
N GLU A 113 22.77 3.24 -3.44
CA GLU A 113 21.90 4.41 -3.50
C GLU A 113 22.54 5.63 -2.83
N ASN A 114 21.82 6.77 -2.80
CA ASN A 114 22.16 7.94 -2.00
C ASN A 114 23.61 8.47 -2.18
N GLY A 115 24.10 8.50 -3.42
CA GLY A 115 25.46 8.97 -3.75
C GLY A 115 26.54 7.88 -3.72
N PHE A 116 26.16 6.63 -3.47
CA PHE A 116 27.04 5.45 -3.48
C PHE A 116 26.83 4.55 -4.70
N SER A 117 26.16 5.04 -5.75
CA SER A 117 25.96 4.31 -7.01
C SER A 117 27.28 3.87 -7.63
N LEU A 118 27.23 2.83 -8.48
CA LEU A 118 28.39 2.40 -9.24
C LEU A 118 28.93 3.55 -10.09
N LYS A 119 30.25 3.72 -10.08
CA LYS A 119 30.92 4.66 -10.98
C LYS A 119 31.38 3.95 -12.25
N GLN A 120 31.64 4.73 -13.31
CA GLN A 120 32.10 4.19 -14.60
C GLN A 120 33.41 3.42 -14.47
N GLU A 121 34.27 3.77 -13.51
CA GLU A 121 35.55 3.09 -13.28
C GLU A 121 35.40 1.76 -12.52
N GLU A 122 34.20 1.45 -12.00
CA GLU A 122 33.88 0.23 -11.25
C GLU A 122 33.25 -0.84 -12.17
N SER A 123 34.06 -1.48 -13.01
CA SER A 123 33.58 -2.46 -14.00
C SER A 123 33.05 -3.79 -13.42
N ASN A 124 33.32 -4.07 -12.14
CA ASN A 124 32.84 -5.28 -11.45
C ASN A 124 32.07 -4.88 -10.18
N PRO A 125 30.73 -4.94 -10.19
CA PRO A 125 29.92 -4.56 -9.05
C PRO A 125 30.21 -5.38 -7.78
N TYR A 126 30.56 -6.66 -7.91
CA TYR A 126 30.90 -7.48 -6.75
C TYR A 126 32.17 -6.96 -6.04
N LEU A 127 33.21 -6.56 -6.77
CA LEU A 127 34.38 -5.91 -6.17
C LEU A 127 34.07 -4.49 -5.66
N ALA A 128 33.05 -3.85 -6.22
CA ALA A 128 32.53 -2.58 -5.74
C ALA A 128 31.90 -2.71 -4.34
N ILE A 129 31.38 -3.89 -3.96
CA ILE A 129 30.97 -4.22 -2.58
C ILE A 129 32.19 -4.16 -1.66
N GLY A 130 33.27 -4.86 -2.01
CA GLY A 130 34.51 -4.85 -1.23
C GLY A 130 35.10 -3.44 -1.11
N THR A 131 35.04 -2.64 -2.17
CA THR A 131 35.46 -1.23 -2.16
C THR A 131 34.66 -0.40 -1.16
N ARG A 132 33.34 -0.60 -1.08
CA ARG A 132 32.47 0.08 -0.11
C ARG A 132 32.66 -0.46 1.32
N MET A 133 32.98 -1.74 1.49
CA MET A 133 33.38 -2.29 2.80
C MET A 133 34.67 -1.63 3.30
N LEU A 134 35.65 -1.45 2.41
CA LEU A 134 36.88 -0.72 2.73
C LEU A 134 36.59 0.75 3.07
N PHE A 135 35.68 1.40 2.33
CA PHE A 135 35.20 2.73 2.66
C PHE A 135 34.60 2.80 4.06
N GLN A 136 33.79 1.83 4.47
CA GLN A 136 33.26 1.80 5.84
C GLN A 136 34.38 1.85 6.90
N LEU A 137 35.51 1.17 6.67
CA LEU A 137 36.65 1.17 7.60
C LEU A 137 37.47 2.46 7.59
N LEU A 138 37.49 3.17 6.45
CA LEU A 138 38.34 4.34 6.21
C LEU A 138 37.56 5.66 6.13
N ARG A 139 36.25 5.66 6.36
CA ARG A 139 35.37 6.82 6.10
C ARG A 139 35.74 8.09 6.86
N GLU A 140 36.38 7.97 8.02
CA GLU A 140 36.87 9.13 8.78
C GLU A 140 38.14 9.76 8.17
N LYS A 141 38.81 9.04 7.26
CA LYS A 141 40.10 9.41 6.66
C LYS A 141 40.01 9.69 5.17
N MET A 142 39.09 9.02 4.46
CA MET A 142 38.99 9.07 3.01
C MET A 142 37.53 9.06 2.55
N ARG A 143 37.23 9.83 1.52
CA ARG A 143 35.98 9.76 0.77
C ARG A 143 36.00 8.56 -0.18
N LEU A 144 34.82 8.06 -0.57
CA LEU A 144 34.71 6.89 -1.46
C LEU A 144 35.51 7.06 -2.77
N HIS A 145 35.50 8.24 -3.38
CA HIS A 145 36.23 8.48 -4.63
C HIS A 145 37.74 8.32 -4.47
N GLU A 146 38.30 8.80 -3.35
CA GLU A 146 39.73 8.67 -3.04
C GLU A 146 40.11 7.20 -2.86
N ILE A 147 39.21 6.39 -2.29
CA ILE A 147 39.43 4.95 -2.15
C ILE A 147 39.44 4.25 -3.50
N ILE A 148 38.47 4.56 -4.37
CA ILE A 148 38.38 4.02 -5.74
C ILE A 148 39.66 4.36 -6.52
N GLU A 149 40.22 5.56 -6.36
CA GLU A 149 41.44 5.99 -7.04
C GLU A 149 42.72 5.40 -6.45
N THR A 150 42.77 5.21 -5.13
CA THR A 150 43.98 4.79 -4.40
C THR A 150 44.20 3.27 -4.43
N TYR A 151 43.13 2.50 -4.28
CA TYR A 151 43.21 1.05 -4.05
C TYR A 151 42.68 0.25 -5.23
N LYS A 152 43.30 -0.91 -5.49
CA LYS A 152 42.69 -1.91 -6.38
C LYS A 152 41.38 -2.38 -5.73
N PRO A 153 40.27 -2.49 -6.48
CA PRO A 153 39.01 -2.97 -5.93
C PRO A 153 39.21 -4.31 -5.22
N PRO A 154 39.03 -4.38 -3.89
CA PRO A 154 39.29 -5.59 -3.14
C PRO A 154 38.11 -6.56 -3.26
N ASP A 155 38.38 -7.85 -3.11
CA ASP A 155 37.32 -8.82 -2.81
C ASP A 155 36.76 -8.52 -1.40
N PRO A 156 35.44 -8.66 -1.15
CA PRO A 156 34.87 -8.57 0.19
C PRO A 156 35.65 -9.35 1.26
N LEU A 157 36.14 -10.56 0.96
CA LEU A 157 36.93 -11.39 1.89
C LEU A 157 38.32 -10.83 2.14
N ASP A 158 38.93 -10.13 1.19
CA ASP A 158 40.21 -9.45 1.42
C ASP A 158 40.04 -8.38 2.51
N VAL A 159 38.91 -7.66 2.50
CA VAL A 159 38.60 -6.64 3.52
C VAL A 159 38.42 -7.31 4.89
N VAL A 160 37.67 -8.41 4.95
CA VAL A 160 37.49 -9.18 6.20
C VAL A 160 38.84 -9.71 6.70
N SER A 161 39.71 -10.17 5.80
CA SER A 161 41.05 -10.67 6.14
C SER A 161 41.95 -9.59 6.74
N VAL A 162 41.90 -8.38 6.21
CA VAL A 162 42.65 -7.23 6.75
C VAL A 162 42.16 -6.86 8.17
N ILE A 163 40.86 -7.02 8.45
CA ILE A 163 40.32 -6.83 9.80
C ILE A 163 40.74 -7.97 10.74
N ALA A 164 40.60 -9.21 10.30
CA ALA A 164 41.00 -10.39 11.06
C ALA A 164 42.47 -10.34 11.46
N LYS A 165 43.33 -9.85 10.56
CA LYS A 165 44.75 -9.61 10.83
C LYS A 165 44.97 -8.60 11.96
N HIS A 166 44.22 -7.50 11.98
CA HIS A 166 44.33 -6.48 13.03
C HIS A 166 44.00 -7.02 14.43
N TYR A 167 42.98 -7.87 14.51
CA TYR A 167 42.54 -8.49 15.78
C TYR A 167 43.21 -9.84 16.07
N ASN A 168 44.17 -10.27 15.26
CA ASN A 168 44.82 -11.59 15.35
C ASN A 168 43.82 -12.76 15.45
N ARG A 169 42.79 -12.75 14.60
CA ARG A 169 41.74 -13.79 14.53
C ARG A 169 41.87 -14.63 13.27
N ASP A 170 41.56 -15.92 13.38
CA ASP A 170 41.39 -16.79 12.20
C ASP A 170 40.11 -16.42 11.47
N LEU A 171 40.18 -16.28 10.14
CA LEU A 171 39.06 -15.96 9.26
C LEU A 171 37.89 -16.96 9.41
N LYS A 172 38.16 -18.24 9.71
CA LYS A 172 37.11 -19.27 9.95
C LYS A 172 36.33 -19.06 11.25
N SER A 173 36.93 -18.36 12.22
CA SER A 173 36.29 -18.06 13.51
C SER A 173 35.39 -16.83 13.45
N VAL A 174 35.60 -15.97 12.46
CA VAL A 174 34.91 -14.70 12.26
C VAL A 174 33.47 -14.93 11.81
N THR A 175 32.57 -14.05 12.24
CA THR A 175 31.21 -13.94 11.73
C THR A 175 31.02 -12.59 11.06
N VAL A 176 30.42 -12.59 9.87
CA VAL A 176 30.17 -11.36 9.10
C VAL A 176 28.70 -11.29 8.72
N ILE A 177 28.08 -10.14 8.94
CA ILE A 177 26.78 -9.80 8.38
C ILE A 177 27.04 -8.75 7.30
N LEU A 178 26.81 -9.11 6.04
CA LEU A 178 27.05 -8.21 4.92
C LEU A 178 25.70 -7.83 4.31
N VAL A 179 25.28 -6.59 4.54
CA VAL A 179 24.04 -6.01 4.04
C VAL A 179 24.35 -5.17 2.81
N VAL A 180 23.70 -5.48 1.68
CA VAL A 180 23.80 -4.71 0.43
C VAL A 180 22.43 -4.14 0.06
N ASP A 181 22.28 -2.83 0.19
CA ASP A 181 21.07 -2.08 -0.10
C ASP A 181 21.07 -1.55 -1.55
N GLY A 182 19.92 -1.66 -2.21
CA GLY A 182 19.72 -1.07 -3.54
C GLY A 182 20.26 -1.92 -4.69
N MET A 183 20.22 -3.26 -4.61
CA MET A 183 20.73 -4.14 -5.67
C MET A 183 20.06 -3.90 -7.03
N GLN A 184 18.84 -3.36 -7.08
CA GLN A 184 18.17 -3.01 -8.34
C GLN A 184 18.94 -1.99 -9.19
N GLN A 185 19.85 -1.20 -8.58
CA GLN A 185 20.70 -0.26 -9.31
C GLN A 185 21.68 -0.96 -10.28
N LEU A 186 21.80 -2.29 -10.17
CA LEU A 186 22.61 -3.12 -11.07
C LEU A 186 21.81 -3.65 -12.26
N MET A 187 20.51 -3.37 -12.34
CA MET A 187 19.65 -3.77 -13.45
C MET A 187 19.68 -2.69 -14.53
N GLU A 188 20.05 -3.07 -15.74
CA GLU A 188 19.95 -2.24 -16.95
C GLU A 188 18.54 -2.36 -17.57
N ASN A 189 17.90 -3.52 -17.42
CA ASN A 189 16.55 -3.79 -17.90
C ASN A 189 15.68 -4.46 -16.83
N LYS A 190 14.35 -4.31 -16.95
CA LYS A 190 13.35 -4.97 -16.08
C LYS A 190 13.51 -6.50 -16.04
N ASP A 191 14.02 -7.09 -17.11
CA ASP A 191 14.18 -8.54 -17.26
C ASP A 191 15.55 -9.05 -16.78
N ASP A 192 16.40 -8.20 -16.20
CA ASP A 192 17.76 -8.62 -15.82
C ASP A 192 17.77 -9.66 -14.70
N GLY A 193 16.73 -9.73 -13.86
CA GLY A 193 16.52 -10.87 -12.96
C GLY A 193 16.30 -12.19 -13.70
N LEU A 194 15.70 -12.14 -14.89
CA LEU A 194 15.44 -13.31 -15.73
C LEU A 194 16.65 -13.72 -16.58
N LYS A 195 17.72 -12.93 -16.58
CA LYS A 195 18.90 -13.13 -17.43
C LYS A 195 20.11 -13.54 -16.60
N LEU A 196 20.49 -14.81 -16.69
CA LEU A 196 21.67 -15.36 -16.00
C LEU A 196 22.98 -14.57 -16.27
N ASN A 197 23.10 -13.96 -17.45
CA ASN A 197 24.28 -13.22 -17.86
C ASN A 197 24.24 -11.74 -17.47
N SER A 198 23.16 -11.26 -16.85
CA SER A 198 23.03 -9.86 -16.42
C SER A 198 24.01 -9.53 -15.31
N THR A 199 24.37 -8.24 -15.24
CA THR A 199 25.23 -7.69 -14.20
C THR A 199 24.62 -7.90 -12.81
N PHE A 200 23.32 -7.66 -12.67
CA PHE A 200 22.55 -7.94 -11.46
C PHE A 200 22.67 -9.41 -11.01
N TYR A 201 22.35 -10.37 -11.88
CA TYR A 201 22.28 -11.78 -11.50
C TYR A 201 23.66 -12.36 -11.19
N LYS A 202 24.68 -12.00 -11.99
CA LYS A 202 26.08 -12.38 -11.71
C LYS A 202 26.55 -11.85 -10.36
N THR A 203 26.26 -10.58 -10.06
CA THR A 203 26.65 -9.96 -8.78
C THR A 203 25.94 -10.62 -7.61
N LEU A 204 24.63 -10.86 -7.71
CA LEU A 204 23.86 -11.56 -6.67
C LEU A 204 24.40 -12.97 -6.42
N THR A 205 24.78 -13.69 -7.48
CA THR A 205 25.37 -15.03 -7.38
C THR A 205 26.73 -14.98 -6.68
N SER A 206 27.65 -14.11 -7.13
CA SER A 206 28.97 -13.95 -6.50
C SER A 206 28.88 -13.49 -5.05
N PHE A 207 27.94 -12.59 -4.75
CA PHE A 207 27.63 -12.16 -3.40
C PHE A 207 27.13 -13.32 -2.51
N ALA A 208 26.23 -14.15 -3.03
CA ALA A 208 25.76 -15.34 -2.32
C ALA A 208 26.86 -16.41 -2.16
N ASP A 209 27.82 -16.50 -3.07
CA ASP A 209 28.91 -17.47 -3.02
C ASP A 209 29.93 -17.17 -1.90
N LEU A 210 29.91 -15.98 -1.29
CA LEU A 210 30.73 -15.63 -0.12
C LEU A 210 30.58 -16.62 1.06
N VAL A 211 29.40 -17.24 1.21
CA VAL A 211 29.13 -18.24 2.25
C VAL A 211 29.97 -19.51 2.12
N PHE A 212 30.56 -19.76 0.93
CA PHE A 212 31.44 -20.91 0.68
C PHE A 212 32.91 -20.66 1.02
N SER A 213 33.24 -19.48 1.56
CA SER A 213 34.61 -19.13 1.96
C SER A 213 35.15 -19.91 3.16
N GLY A 214 34.29 -20.63 3.88
CA GLY A 214 34.62 -21.25 5.16
C GLY A 214 34.53 -20.29 6.36
N THR A 215 34.21 -19.02 6.11
CA THR A 215 33.82 -18.04 7.14
C THR A 215 32.31 -18.01 7.28
N PHE A 216 31.79 -17.82 8.50
CA PHE A 216 30.35 -17.72 8.70
C PHE A 216 29.85 -16.35 8.26
N ILE A 217 29.33 -16.26 7.03
CA ILE A 217 28.86 -15.03 6.40
C ILE A 217 27.34 -15.10 6.22
N ILE A 218 26.66 -14.01 6.58
CA ILE A 218 25.21 -13.85 6.40
C ILE A 218 25.01 -12.77 5.32
N PRO A 219 24.81 -13.15 4.05
CA PRO A 219 24.57 -12.21 2.96
C PRO A 219 23.11 -11.77 2.98
N VAL A 220 22.89 -10.48 3.20
CA VAL A 220 21.57 -9.84 3.19
C VAL A 220 21.55 -8.81 2.08
N CYS A 221 20.51 -8.78 1.26
CA CYS A 221 20.34 -7.68 0.32
C CYS A 221 18.91 -7.19 0.19
N THR A 222 18.79 -5.95 -0.24
CA THR A 222 17.51 -5.35 -0.63
C THR A 222 17.47 -5.15 -2.14
N SER A 223 16.28 -5.30 -2.71
CA SER A 223 16.05 -4.91 -4.10
C SER A 223 14.62 -4.43 -4.28
N THR A 224 14.46 -3.38 -5.08
CA THR A 224 13.14 -2.99 -5.61
C THR A 224 12.82 -3.88 -6.81
N ILE A 225 11.74 -4.64 -6.72
CA ILE A 225 11.34 -5.61 -7.73
C ILE A 225 10.05 -5.17 -8.40
N THR A 226 9.98 -5.06 -9.72
CA THR A 226 8.76 -4.64 -10.44
C THR A 226 8.03 -5.81 -11.10
N GLY A 227 8.27 -7.05 -10.65
CA GLY A 227 7.71 -8.27 -11.23
C GLY A 227 7.78 -9.48 -10.29
N PRO A 228 7.33 -10.66 -10.74
CA PRO A 228 7.22 -11.84 -9.89
C PRO A 228 8.57 -12.30 -9.35
N ILE A 229 8.65 -12.41 -8.02
CA ILE A 229 9.87 -12.84 -7.29
C ILE A 229 10.36 -14.19 -7.80
N ASP A 230 9.45 -15.16 -7.92
CA ASP A 230 9.78 -16.52 -8.36
C ASP A 230 10.23 -16.58 -9.82
N GLY A 231 9.77 -15.62 -10.65
CA GLY A 231 10.27 -15.42 -12.00
C GLY A 231 11.69 -14.87 -11.99
N MET A 232 11.91 -13.75 -11.30
CA MET A 232 13.18 -13.00 -11.29
C MET A 232 14.39 -13.76 -10.73
N LEU A 233 14.18 -14.88 -10.05
CA LEU A 233 15.27 -15.71 -9.50
C LEU A 233 15.11 -17.20 -9.86
N ARG A 234 14.30 -17.51 -10.88
CA ARG A 234 13.93 -18.88 -11.28
C ARG A 234 15.13 -19.79 -11.54
N TYR A 235 16.19 -19.25 -12.11
CA TYR A 235 17.37 -20.02 -12.50
C TYR A 235 18.35 -20.30 -11.36
N SER A 236 18.08 -19.79 -10.15
CA SER A 236 18.93 -20.01 -9.00
C SER A 236 18.44 -21.20 -8.18
N THR A 237 19.30 -22.21 -8.01
CA THR A 237 19.08 -23.31 -7.05
C THR A 237 19.44 -22.93 -5.61
N ARG A 238 19.86 -21.67 -5.39
CA ARG A 238 20.25 -21.13 -4.09
C ARG A 238 19.04 -21.11 -3.14
N ASP A 239 19.26 -21.53 -1.89
CA ASP A 239 18.27 -21.34 -0.82
C ASP A 239 18.03 -19.84 -0.60
N ARG A 240 16.77 -19.43 -0.55
CA ARG A 240 16.36 -18.01 -0.51
C ARG A 240 15.45 -17.81 0.68
N VAL A 241 15.90 -16.98 1.62
CA VAL A 241 15.10 -16.59 2.78
C VAL A 241 14.49 -15.24 2.48
N TYR A 242 13.21 -15.24 2.06
CA TYR A 242 12.45 -14.02 1.86
C TYR A 242 12.01 -13.45 3.21
N LEU A 243 12.45 -12.24 3.49
CA LEU A 243 12.16 -11.54 4.73
C LEU A 243 11.01 -10.54 4.50
N PRO A 244 9.90 -10.65 5.24
CA PRO A 244 8.74 -9.81 5.03
C PRO A 244 9.01 -8.35 5.40
N VAL A 245 8.41 -7.43 4.64
CA VAL A 245 8.40 -5.99 4.92
C VAL A 245 6.96 -5.59 5.23
N ALA A 246 6.68 -5.30 6.50
CA ALA A 246 5.34 -4.96 6.95
C ALA A 246 4.94 -3.52 6.60
N SER A 247 3.62 -3.31 6.55
CA SER A 247 3.06 -1.96 6.57
C SER A 247 3.20 -1.38 7.98
N LEU A 248 3.62 -0.12 8.07
CA LEU A 248 3.78 0.54 9.36
C LEU A 248 2.42 0.81 10.00
N GLN A 249 2.33 0.56 11.30
CA GLN A 249 1.33 1.21 12.14
C GLN A 249 1.73 2.68 12.34
N PRO A 250 0.80 3.56 12.80
CA PRO A 250 1.13 4.94 13.15
C PRO A 250 2.42 4.99 14.00
N PRO A 251 3.50 5.63 13.51
CA PRO A 251 4.81 5.52 14.13
C PRO A 251 4.93 6.32 15.41
N ASN A 252 5.78 5.82 16.31
CA ASN A 252 6.31 6.55 17.46
C ASN A 252 7.78 6.90 17.20
N TYR A 253 8.27 7.96 17.83
CA TYR A 253 9.70 8.18 18.02
C TYR A 253 10.26 7.12 19.00
N GLN A 254 11.59 6.92 18.99
CA GLN A 254 12.29 5.93 19.84
C GLN A 254 12.01 6.02 21.36
N GLN A 255 11.38 7.09 21.83
CA GLN A 255 11.00 7.32 23.23
C GLN A 255 9.51 6.98 23.51
N GLY A 256 8.81 6.35 22.56
CA GLY A 256 7.38 6.03 22.65
C GLY A 256 6.45 7.24 22.43
N VAL A 257 7.01 8.38 22.02
CA VAL A 257 6.23 9.59 21.71
C VAL A 257 5.60 9.43 20.33
N PRO A 258 4.28 9.55 20.16
CA PRO A 258 3.64 9.48 18.84
C PRO A 258 4.22 10.51 17.88
N VAL A 259 4.56 10.08 16.66
CA VAL A 259 5.01 11.01 15.59
C VAL A 259 3.87 11.93 15.18
N PHE A 260 2.67 11.37 15.13
CA PHE A 260 1.44 12.08 14.78
C PHE A 260 0.58 12.28 16.02
N LYS A 261 -0.03 13.47 16.14
CA LYS A 261 -1.00 13.76 17.21
C LYS A 261 -2.16 12.79 17.12
N ASN A 262 -2.54 12.18 18.24
CA ASN A 262 -3.66 11.25 18.29
C ASN A 262 -4.99 12.02 18.36
N ASP A 263 -5.43 12.54 17.22
CA ASP A 263 -6.75 13.12 17.03
C ASP A 263 -7.41 12.56 15.77
N LYS A 264 -8.74 12.71 15.68
CA LYS A 264 -9.54 12.07 14.62
C LYS A 264 -9.15 12.51 13.21
N VAL A 265 -8.75 13.77 13.02
CA VAL A 265 -8.37 14.28 11.69
C VAL A 265 -7.02 13.70 11.33
N THR A 266 -6.02 13.84 12.21
CA THR A 266 -4.67 13.30 11.96
C THR A 266 -4.68 11.80 11.72
N ASN A 267 -5.44 11.04 12.51
CA ASN A 267 -5.57 9.60 12.34
C ASN A 267 -6.14 9.25 10.96
N THR A 268 -7.05 10.06 10.42
CA THR A 268 -7.57 9.88 9.05
C THR A 268 -6.46 10.05 8.00
N LEU A 269 -5.62 11.08 8.13
CA LEU A 269 -4.51 11.34 7.20
C LEU A 269 -3.47 10.20 7.23
N VAL A 270 -3.18 9.69 8.43
CA VAL A 270 -2.26 8.57 8.64
C VAL A 270 -2.85 7.27 8.08
N GLU A 271 -4.14 7.00 8.31
CA GLU A 271 -4.86 5.86 7.73
C GLU A 271 -4.84 5.89 6.20
N ASP A 272 -5.01 7.07 5.59
CA ASP A 272 -5.00 7.25 4.14
C ASP A 272 -3.63 6.99 3.49
N CYS A 273 -2.55 7.14 4.26
CA CYS A 273 -1.20 6.71 3.87
C CYS A 273 -1.01 5.18 3.95
N GLY A 274 -1.92 4.47 4.63
CA GLY A 274 -2.04 3.01 4.66
C GLY A 274 -0.79 2.28 5.10
N GLY A 275 0.02 2.87 5.99
CA GLY A 275 1.25 2.27 6.50
C GLY A 275 2.42 2.28 5.51
N HIS A 276 2.33 3.04 4.42
CA HIS A 276 3.44 3.19 3.48
C HIS A 276 4.48 4.16 4.05
N GLY A 277 5.66 3.65 4.41
CA GLY A 277 6.70 4.42 5.13
C GLY A 277 6.98 5.79 4.52
N ARG A 278 7.23 5.87 3.20
CA ARG A 278 7.47 7.18 2.58
C ARG A 278 6.26 8.11 2.57
N ALA A 279 5.04 7.57 2.47
CA ALA A 279 3.83 8.42 2.48
C ALA A 279 3.68 9.07 3.86
N LEU A 280 3.93 8.29 4.92
CA LEU A 280 3.97 8.81 6.29
C LEU A 280 5.09 9.85 6.48
N GLU A 281 6.27 9.64 5.90
CA GLU A 281 7.36 10.63 6.01
C GLU A 281 6.98 11.95 5.34
N VAL A 282 6.44 11.89 4.12
CA VAL A 282 6.00 13.11 3.41
C VAL A 282 4.83 13.77 4.16
N LEU A 283 3.92 13.00 4.75
CA LEU A 283 2.85 13.55 5.60
C LEU A 283 3.45 14.25 6.83
N ASN A 284 4.41 13.63 7.51
CA ASN A 284 5.12 14.23 8.65
C ASN A 284 5.81 15.54 8.25
N ASP A 285 6.48 15.55 7.09
CA ASP A 285 7.14 16.75 6.56
C ASP A 285 6.12 17.84 6.19
N CYS A 286 4.96 17.48 5.64
CA CYS A 286 3.88 18.43 5.33
C CYS A 286 3.23 19.01 6.60
N LEU A 287 3.19 18.25 7.69
CA LEU A 287 2.68 18.68 8.99
C LEU A 287 3.69 19.50 9.79
N ALA A 288 4.98 19.46 9.45
CA ALA A 288 6.02 20.18 10.16
C ALA A 288 5.72 21.70 10.16
N GLY A 289 5.61 22.27 11.37
CA GLY A 289 5.31 23.69 11.55
C GLY A 289 3.86 24.10 11.23
N ARG A 290 2.95 23.15 10.94
CA ARG A 290 1.53 23.44 10.71
C ARG A 290 0.69 22.93 11.88
N SER A 291 -0.16 23.78 12.43
CA SER A 291 -1.22 23.32 13.35
C SER A 291 -2.33 22.70 12.53
N ILE A 292 -2.67 21.44 12.79
CA ILE A 292 -3.79 20.78 12.11
C ILE A 292 -5.06 21.59 12.33
N GLU A 293 -5.33 22.04 13.56
CA GLU A 293 -6.53 22.80 13.93
C GLU A 293 -6.72 24.08 13.09
N GLU A 294 -5.62 24.71 12.67
CA GLU A 294 -5.63 25.97 11.92
C GLU A 294 -5.40 25.77 10.41
N CYS A 295 -4.93 24.61 9.99
CA CYS A 295 -4.60 24.36 8.59
C CYS A 295 -5.84 23.99 7.76
N ASN A 296 -5.84 24.40 6.49
CA ASN A 296 -6.74 23.84 5.50
C ASN A 296 -6.29 22.41 5.15
N VAL A 297 -7.07 21.41 5.61
CA VAL A 297 -6.71 19.99 5.46
C VAL A 297 -6.72 19.54 4.00
N ASP A 298 -7.62 20.09 3.19
CA ASP A 298 -7.66 19.78 1.75
C ASP A 298 -6.39 20.27 1.04
N THR A 299 -5.88 21.45 1.43
CA THR A 299 -4.60 21.97 0.95
C THR A 299 -3.43 21.12 1.43
N LEU A 300 -3.42 20.71 2.70
CA LEU A 300 -2.38 19.82 3.25
C LEU A 300 -2.31 18.50 2.48
N MET A 301 -3.46 17.88 2.20
CA MET A 301 -3.50 16.61 1.48
C MET A 301 -3.20 16.77 -0.01
N SER A 302 -3.54 17.91 -0.60
CA SER A 302 -3.09 18.27 -1.95
C SER A 302 -1.56 18.43 -2.02
N ASP A 303 -0.94 19.06 -1.01
CA ASP A 303 0.52 19.19 -0.89
C ASP A 303 1.18 17.80 -0.76
N LEU A 304 0.63 16.93 0.11
CA LEU A 304 1.09 15.55 0.26
C LEU A 304 1.04 14.81 -1.08
N ARG A 305 -0.12 14.85 -1.77
CA ARG A 305 -0.33 14.23 -3.07
C ARG A 305 0.67 14.74 -4.11
N TYR A 306 0.84 16.05 -4.20
CA TYR A 306 1.79 16.68 -5.12
C TYR A 306 3.23 16.22 -4.84
N ASN A 307 3.65 16.24 -3.57
CA ASN A 307 4.99 15.82 -3.16
C ASN A 307 5.24 14.33 -3.45
N LEU A 308 4.25 13.46 -3.23
CA LEU A 308 4.35 12.04 -3.57
C LEU A 308 4.42 11.83 -5.08
N THR A 309 3.56 12.51 -5.85
CA THR A 309 3.53 12.41 -7.32
C THR A 309 4.87 12.85 -7.92
N LYS A 310 5.45 13.96 -7.44
CA LYS A 310 6.76 14.45 -7.88
C LYS A 310 7.87 13.44 -7.59
N LYS A 311 7.82 12.80 -6.42
CA LYS A 311 8.88 11.92 -5.90
C LYS A 311 8.85 10.51 -6.48
N TYR A 312 7.66 10.04 -6.82
CA TYR A 312 7.41 8.69 -7.32
C TYR A 312 6.97 8.67 -8.77
N ARG A 313 7.20 9.76 -9.50
CA ARG A 313 6.77 9.94 -10.89
C ARG A 313 7.01 8.67 -11.70
N ASP A 314 8.23 8.17 -11.76
CA ASP A 314 8.54 7.02 -12.63
C ASP A 314 7.87 5.71 -12.19
N ALA A 315 7.67 5.52 -10.88
CA ALA A 315 6.93 4.37 -10.33
C ALA A 315 5.42 4.44 -10.58
N ILE A 316 4.87 5.65 -10.74
CA ILE A 316 3.44 5.88 -10.97
C ILE A 316 3.12 5.95 -12.49
N PHE A 317 3.99 6.57 -13.28
CA PHE A 317 3.77 6.84 -14.71
C PHE A 317 3.95 5.62 -15.62
N GLY A 318 4.56 4.52 -15.14
CA GLY A 318 4.61 3.25 -15.87
C GLY A 318 3.23 2.57 -16.05
N SER A 319 2.17 3.14 -15.45
CA SER A 319 0.86 2.51 -15.31
C SER A 319 -0.32 3.43 -15.64
N VAL A 320 -0.15 4.55 -16.36
CA VAL A 320 -1.24 5.53 -16.52
C VAL A 320 -2.40 4.98 -17.35
N GLU A 321 -2.11 4.28 -18.46
CA GLU A 321 -3.14 3.57 -19.24
C GLU A 321 -3.79 2.42 -18.45
N GLU A 322 -3.07 1.90 -17.46
CA GLU A 322 -3.49 0.79 -16.59
C GLU A 322 -4.19 1.28 -15.32
N ALA A 323 -4.23 2.60 -15.07
CA ALA A 323 -4.77 3.19 -13.85
C ALA A 323 -6.25 2.88 -13.67
N ARG A 324 -7.04 2.97 -14.75
CA ARG A 324 -8.49 2.66 -14.71
C ARG A 324 -8.76 1.17 -14.43
N PRO A 325 -8.13 0.20 -15.14
CA PRO A 325 -8.24 -1.22 -14.78
C PRO A 325 -7.83 -1.54 -13.33
N ILE A 326 -6.75 -0.94 -12.83
CA ILE A 326 -6.29 -1.11 -11.44
C ILE A 326 -7.30 -0.53 -10.45
N ALA A 327 -7.76 0.71 -10.68
CA ALA A 327 -8.74 1.37 -9.84
C ALA A 327 -10.04 0.55 -9.80
N ARG A 328 -10.51 0.05 -10.95
CA ARG A 328 -11.64 -0.88 -11.03
C ARG A 328 -11.41 -2.08 -10.12
N ALA A 329 -10.29 -2.78 -10.29
CA ALA A 329 -9.99 -3.99 -9.52
C ALA A 329 -9.99 -3.75 -8.00
N ILE A 330 -9.46 -2.61 -7.55
CA ILE A 330 -9.40 -2.25 -6.13
C ILE A 330 -10.80 -1.88 -5.61
N LEU A 331 -11.54 -1.05 -6.34
CA LEU A 331 -12.84 -0.50 -5.90
C LEU A 331 -13.96 -1.52 -5.92
N THR A 332 -13.99 -2.38 -6.95
CA THR A 332 -14.96 -3.48 -7.01
C THR A 332 -14.49 -4.69 -6.21
N ARG A 333 -13.37 -4.60 -5.48
CA ARG A 333 -12.67 -5.72 -4.82
C ARG A 333 -12.73 -6.99 -5.68
N ARG A 334 -12.31 -6.86 -6.94
CA ARG A 334 -12.39 -7.96 -7.91
C ARG A 334 -11.48 -9.09 -7.45
N LEU A 335 -12.01 -10.31 -7.39
CA LEU A 335 -11.19 -11.49 -7.13
C LEU A 335 -10.31 -11.76 -8.36
N LEU A 336 -9.00 -11.64 -8.18
CA LEU A 336 -8.00 -11.79 -9.23
C LEU A 336 -7.11 -13.00 -8.93
N ASN A 337 -6.51 -13.59 -9.97
CA ASN A 337 -5.45 -14.57 -9.82
C ASN A 337 -4.10 -13.86 -9.93
N ARG A 338 -3.21 -14.06 -8.95
CA ARG A 338 -1.90 -13.41 -8.83
C ARG A 338 -1.06 -13.52 -10.11
N TYR A 339 -1.19 -14.62 -10.84
CA TYR A 339 -0.34 -14.95 -11.99
C TYR A 339 -1.08 -14.86 -13.34
N LYS A 340 -2.29 -14.32 -13.37
CA LYS A 340 -3.02 -14.09 -14.63
C LYS A 340 -3.16 -12.60 -14.89
N PRO A 341 -3.13 -12.16 -16.16
CA PRO A 341 -3.33 -10.76 -16.49
C PRO A 341 -4.62 -10.21 -15.88
N ILE A 342 -4.56 -8.99 -15.36
CA ILE A 342 -5.76 -8.28 -14.94
C ILE A 342 -6.56 -7.97 -16.21
N PRO A 343 -7.88 -8.18 -16.21
CA PRO A 343 -8.71 -7.88 -17.37
C PRO A 343 -8.46 -6.45 -17.87
N LYS A 344 -8.29 -6.30 -19.19
CA LYS A 344 -7.93 -5.04 -19.88
C LYS A 344 -6.51 -4.52 -19.63
N THR A 345 -5.63 -5.38 -19.13
CA THR A 345 -4.19 -5.16 -19.05
C THR A 345 -3.46 -6.41 -19.55
N ASP A 346 -2.19 -6.27 -19.92
CA ASP A 346 -1.28 -7.38 -20.19
C ASP A 346 -0.52 -7.85 -18.92
N LYS A 347 -0.51 -7.03 -17.87
CA LYS A 347 0.16 -7.30 -16.59
C LYS A 347 -0.69 -8.07 -15.58
N THR A 348 -0.01 -8.88 -14.79
CA THR A 348 -0.54 -9.65 -13.67
C THR A 348 -0.61 -8.81 -12.39
N PRO A 349 -1.44 -9.18 -11.39
CA PRO A 349 -1.43 -8.53 -10.07
C PRO A 349 -0.04 -8.46 -9.42
N ASP A 350 0.78 -9.49 -9.59
CA ASP A 350 2.12 -9.56 -9.00
C ASP A 350 3.07 -8.49 -9.59
N GLU A 351 2.97 -8.22 -10.89
CA GLU A 351 3.71 -7.15 -11.56
C GLU A 351 3.31 -5.76 -11.04
N PHE A 352 2.02 -5.52 -10.80
CA PHE A 352 1.56 -4.26 -10.22
C PHE A 352 1.99 -4.08 -8.76
N VAL A 353 2.01 -5.15 -7.97
CA VAL A 353 2.50 -5.12 -6.59
C VAL A 353 3.99 -4.83 -6.52
N GLY A 354 4.76 -5.26 -7.52
CA GLY A 354 6.19 -4.96 -7.59
C GLY A 354 6.50 -3.46 -7.49
N GLY A 355 5.64 -2.59 -8.05
CA GLY A 355 5.79 -1.14 -7.90
C GLY A 355 5.79 -0.64 -6.44
N GLY A 356 5.16 -1.38 -5.51
CA GLY A 356 5.11 -1.08 -4.07
C GLY A 356 3.97 -0.16 -3.64
N LEU A 357 3.31 0.48 -4.60
CA LEU A 357 2.19 1.39 -4.36
C LEU A 357 0.89 0.63 -4.08
N ILE A 358 0.77 -0.56 -4.65
CA ILE A 358 -0.39 -1.45 -4.57
C ILE A 358 0.06 -2.75 -3.88
N ARG A 359 -0.85 -3.39 -3.16
CA ARG A 359 -0.65 -4.67 -2.46
C ARG A 359 -1.63 -5.70 -2.99
N PHE A 360 -1.30 -6.97 -2.80
CA PHE A 360 -2.20 -8.08 -3.10
C PHE A 360 -2.52 -8.84 -1.83
N GLU A 361 -3.77 -8.73 -1.40
CA GLU A 361 -4.33 -9.46 -0.26
C GLU A 361 -4.77 -10.84 -0.75
N GLN A 362 -3.96 -11.85 -0.43
CA GLN A 362 -4.21 -13.22 -0.84
C GLN A 362 -5.37 -13.82 -0.02
N VAL A 363 -6.29 -14.51 -0.70
CA VAL A 363 -7.36 -15.25 -0.04
C VAL A 363 -6.82 -16.64 0.30
N GLU A 364 -6.62 -16.88 1.60
CA GLU A 364 -6.14 -18.17 2.11
C GLU A 364 -4.84 -18.62 1.39
N ASN A 365 -4.59 -19.93 1.30
CA ASN A 365 -3.45 -20.50 0.57
C ASN A 365 -3.72 -20.64 -0.94
N SER A 366 -4.53 -19.75 -1.53
CA SER A 366 -4.90 -19.76 -2.95
C SER A 366 -4.08 -18.74 -3.74
N PRO A 367 -3.75 -18.95 -5.02
CA PRO A 367 -3.17 -17.89 -5.87
C PRO A 367 -4.16 -16.75 -6.15
N LYS A 368 -5.37 -16.77 -5.58
CA LYS A 368 -6.39 -15.73 -5.75
C LYS A 368 -6.34 -14.71 -4.62
N GLY A 369 -6.77 -13.49 -4.91
CA GLY A 369 -6.73 -12.39 -3.96
C GLY A 369 -7.30 -11.10 -4.53
N TYR A 370 -7.12 -10.02 -3.78
CA TYR A 370 -7.62 -8.69 -4.10
C TYR A 370 -6.47 -7.71 -4.16
N LEU A 371 -6.50 -6.81 -5.14
CA LEU A 371 -5.64 -5.64 -5.09
C LEU A 371 -6.15 -4.66 -4.04
N THR A 372 -5.22 -4.07 -3.29
CA THR A 372 -5.49 -2.99 -2.33
C THR A 372 -4.46 -1.90 -2.48
N ALA A 373 -4.86 -0.66 -2.23
CA ALA A 373 -3.93 0.47 -2.18
C ALA A 373 -4.37 1.43 -1.08
N PRO A 374 -3.43 2.08 -0.38
CA PRO A 374 -3.73 3.26 0.42
C PRO A 374 -4.53 4.32 -0.36
N TYR A 375 -5.41 5.03 0.33
CA TYR A 375 -6.28 6.03 -0.26
C TYR A 375 -5.51 7.09 -1.07
N ILE A 376 -4.37 7.57 -0.54
CA ILE A 376 -3.55 8.58 -1.21
C ILE A 376 -3.04 8.12 -2.58
N TRP A 377 -2.70 6.82 -2.74
CA TRP A 377 -2.24 6.28 -4.02
C TRP A 377 -3.39 6.12 -5.00
N LEU A 378 -4.58 5.73 -4.53
CA LEU A 378 -5.78 5.73 -5.37
C LEU A 378 -6.09 7.13 -5.90
N TRP A 379 -6.03 8.15 -5.05
CA TRP A 379 -6.25 9.53 -5.47
C TRP A 379 -5.22 9.96 -6.54
N ILE A 380 -3.95 9.62 -6.36
CA ILE A 380 -2.91 9.89 -7.35
C ILE A 380 -3.21 9.20 -8.70
N PHE A 381 -3.61 7.93 -8.69
CA PHE A 381 -3.95 7.20 -9.92
C PHE A 381 -5.13 7.82 -10.67
N VAL A 382 -6.17 8.23 -9.94
CA VAL A 382 -7.35 8.89 -10.52
C VAL A 382 -6.96 10.21 -11.17
N GLU A 383 -6.25 11.08 -10.44
CA GLU A 383 -5.84 12.40 -10.94
C GLU A 383 -4.96 12.33 -12.19
N MET A 384 -4.08 11.35 -12.26
CA MET A 384 -3.27 11.15 -13.46
C MET A 384 -4.09 10.69 -14.65
N SER A 385 -5.12 9.88 -14.43
CA SER A 385 -6.06 9.51 -15.48
C SER A 385 -6.89 10.72 -15.95
N GLN A 386 -7.24 11.65 -15.07
CA GLN A 386 -7.92 12.90 -15.44
C GLN A 386 -7.08 13.77 -16.38
N GLN A 387 -5.77 13.85 -16.16
CA GLN A 387 -4.85 14.60 -17.03
C GLN A 387 -4.81 14.03 -18.47
N LEU A 388 -5.14 12.76 -18.65
CA LEU A 388 -5.28 12.11 -19.95
C LEU A 388 -6.70 12.22 -20.55
N GLY A 389 -7.59 12.96 -19.89
CA GLY A 389 -8.94 13.23 -20.39
C GLY A 389 -9.96 12.14 -20.08
N ASP A 390 -9.74 11.27 -19.09
CA ASP A 390 -10.75 10.31 -18.64
C ASP A 390 -11.89 11.05 -17.89
N PRO A 391 -13.10 11.18 -18.49
CA PRO A 391 -14.18 11.93 -17.88
C PRO A 391 -14.82 11.21 -16.69
N ILE A 392 -14.62 9.90 -16.56
CA ILE A 392 -15.26 9.03 -15.55
C ILE A 392 -14.57 9.18 -14.19
N LEU A 393 -13.26 9.38 -14.19
CA LEU A 393 -12.44 9.59 -13.00
C LEU A 393 -12.35 11.08 -12.59
N ARG A 394 -12.73 12.00 -13.48
CA ARG A 394 -12.74 13.46 -13.24
C ARG A 394 -13.68 13.89 -12.12
N ASP A 395 -14.86 13.29 -12.07
CA ASP A 395 -15.92 13.75 -11.17
C ASP A 395 -15.85 13.06 -9.79
N TRP A 396 -14.74 12.38 -9.47
CA TRP A 396 -14.50 11.78 -8.15
C TRP A 396 -13.83 12.78 -7.20
N GLU A 397 -14.56 13.16 -6.16
CA GLU A 397 -14.05 14.04 -5.11
C GLU A 397 -13.30 13.23 -4.04
N PHE A 398 -11.96 13.22 -4.12
CA PHE A 398 -11.09 12.69 -3.04
C PHE A 398 -10.72 13.74 -1.98
N ALA A 399 -11.02 15.02 -2.25
CA ALA A 399 -10.75 16.12 -1.34
C ALA A 399 -11.96 16.42 -0.43
N ASP A 400 -12.44 15.40 0.29
CA ASP A 400 -13.54 15.53 1.25
C ASP A 400 -13.05 15.84 2.68
N TYR A 401 -11.76 16.16 2.88
CA TYR A 401 -11.19 16.32 4.24
C TYR A 401 -11.79 17.50 4.99
N GLY A 402 -12.13 18.59 4.29
CA GLY A 402 -12.91 19.70 4.83
C GLY A 402 -14.28 19.25 5.34
N GLU A 403 -14.98 18.40 4.58
CA GLU A 403 -16.27 17.82 5.00
C GLU A 403 -16.10 16.86 6.18
N GLN A 404 -15.09 15.99 6.14
CA GLN A 404 -14.75 15.08 7.25
C GLN A 404 -14.45 15.86 8.53
N ARG A 405 -13.71 16.98 8.44
CA ARG A 405 -13.50 17.88 9.58
C ARG A 405 -14.81 18.54 10.04
N ALA A 406 -15.66 19.00 9.11
CA ALA A 406 -16.93 19.61 9.44
C ALA A 406 -17.89 18.65 10.18
N LEU A 407 -17.89 17.36 9.81
CA LEU A 407 -18.60 16.28 10.50
C LEU A 407 -18.08 16.04 11.93
N LEU A 408 -16.81 16.35 12.19
CA LEU A 408 -16.17 16.24 13.49
C LEU A 408 -16.36 17.48 14.37
N ASN A 409 -16.69 18.64 13.78
CA ASN A 409 -16.88 19.90 14.48
C ASN A 409 -18.37 20.16 14.81
N PRO A 410 -18.72 20.31 16.10
CA PRO A 410 -20.11 20.44 16.56
C PRO A 410 -20.84 21.72 16.12
N VAL A 411 -20.13 22.77 15.68
CA VAL A 411 -20.77 24.04 15.25
C VAL A 411 -21.12 24.05 13.76
N THR A 412 -20.32 23.40 12.91
CA THR A 412 -20.60 23.25 11.47
C THR A 412 -21.55 22.08 11.18
N SER A 413 -21.59 21.05 12.03
CA SER A 413 -22.51 19.92 11.91
C SER A 413 -23.98 20.27 12.16
N LEU A 414 -24.29 21.49 12.62
CA LEU A 414 -25.65 22.05 12.68
C LEU A 414 -26.39 21.99 11.32
N GLN A 415 -25.66 21.90 10.20
CA GLN A 415 -26.24 21.88 8.85
C GLN A 415 -26.22 20.51 8.15
N ALA A 416 -25.39 19.55 8.60
CA ALA A 416 -25.26 18.24 7.98
C ALA A 416 -25.73 17.12 8.94
N LYS A 417 -26.93 16.58 8.73
CA LYS A 417 -27.40 15.41 9.49
C LYS A 417 -26.53 14.21 9.12
N SER A 418 -25.78 13.66 10.09
CA SER A 418 -24.79 12.60 9.87
C SER A 418 -25.26 11.39 9.06
N TRP A 419 -26.52 10.98 9.22
CA TRP A 419 -27.10 9.87 8.44
C TRP A 419 -27.19 10.18 6.93
N GLN A 420 -27.46 11.44 6.56
CA GLN A 420 -27.49 11.88 5.16
C GLN A 420 -26.09 11.84 4.52
N SER A 421 -25.04 12.05 5.32
CA SER A 421 -23.65 11.97 4.84
C SER A 421 -23.24 10.53 4.53
N PHE A 422 -23.61 9.56 5.37
CA PHE A 422 -23.34 8.15 5.08
C PHE A 422 -24.14 7.64 3.88
N GLU A 423 -25.43 7.97 3.82
CA GLU A 423 -26.29 7.65 2.69
C GLU A 423 -25.70 8.19 1.38
N LYS A 424 -25.36 9.49 1.33
CA LYS A 424 -24.67 10.08 0.18
C LYS A 424 -23.35 9.37 -0.15
N PHE A 425 -22.53 9.05 0.85
CA PHE A 425 -21.27 8.34 0.63
C PHE A 425 -21.48 6.96 -0.04
N VAL A 426 -22.40 6.15 0.48
CA VAL A 426 -22.72 4.84 -0.12
C VAL A 426 -23.25 5.02 -1.53
N ALA A 427 -24.04 6.08 -1.74
CA ALA A 427 -24.60 6.35 -3.03
C ALA A 427 -23.53 6.69 -4.08
N SER A 428 -22.66 7.64 -3.74
CA SER A 428 -21.50 8.02 -4.56
C SER A 428 -20.62 6.80 -4.83
N PHE A 429 -20.38 5.96 -3.81
CA PHE A 429 -19.60 4.73 -3.98
C PHE A 429 -20.22 3.75 -4.98
N ARG A 430 -21.56 3.63 -5.03
CA ARG A 430 -22.26 2.80 -6.03
C ARG A 430 -22.13 3.38 -7.45
N CYS A 431 -22.20 4.71 -7.61
CA CYS A 431 -21.95 5.37 -8.89
C CYS A 431 -20.51 5.17 -9.35
N ILE A 432 -19.52 5.35 -8.45
CA ILE A 432 -18.10 5.06 -8.69
C ILE A 432 -17.92 3.64 -9.23
N LYS A 433 -18.54 2.64 -8.58
CA LYS A 433 -18.47 1.24 -9.04
C LYS A 433 -19.07 1.02 -10.43
N SER A 434 -20.13 1.75 -10.79
CA SER A 434 -20.65 1.68 -12.17
C SER A 434 -19.72 2.32 -13.19
N ALA A 435 -19.09 3.44 -12.81
CA ALA A 435 -18.25 4.26 -13.69
C ALA A 435 -16.94 3.53 -14.08
N VAL A 436 -16.37 2.76 -13.14
CA VAL A 436 -15.17 1.94 -13.42
C VAL A 436 -15.43 0.73 -14.31
N ILE A 437 -16.68 0.29 -14.44
CA ILE A 437 -17.10 -0.75 -15.38
C ILE A 437 -17.47 -0.04 -16.69
N GLU A 438 -17.20 -0.62 -17.86
CA GLU A 438 -17.55 0.09 -19.11
C GLU A 438 -19.06 0.12 -19.32
N GLU A 439 -19.49 1.12 -20.10
CA GLU A 439 -20.86 1.17 -20.61
C GLU A 439 -21.16 -0.10 -21.42
N ASP A 440 -22.36 -0.66 -21.24
CA ASP A 440 -22.87 -1.88 -21.85
C ASP A 440 -22.12 -3.18 -21.50
N GLU A 441 -21.12 -3.14 -20.61
CA GLU A 441 -20.39 -4.34 -20.18
C GLU A 441 -21.33 -5.26 -19.36
N PRO A 442 -21.46 -6.55 -19.70
CA PRO A 442 -22.21 -7.51 -18.87
C PRO A 442 -21.55 -7.67 -17.51
N THR A 443 -22.32 -7.45 -16.45
CA THR A 443 -21.87 -7.55 -15.05
C THR A 443 -22.94 -8.17 -14.17
N SER A 444 -22.66 -8.28 -12.88
CA SER A 444 -23.54 -8.89 -11.89
C SER A 444 -23.60 -8.11 -10.58
N ILE A 445 -24.67 -8.36 -9.83
CA ILE A 445 -24.81 -7.84 -8.46
C ILE A 445 -23.67 -8.34 -7.57
N SER A 446 -23.24 -9.59 -7.75
CA SER A 446 -22.10 -10.14 -7.01
C SER A 446 -20.77 -9.46 -7.32
N GLU A 447 -20.56 -8.92 -8.53
CA GLU A 447 -19.39 -8.12 -8.88
C GLU A 447 -19.48 -6.71 -8.29
N VAL A 448 -20.60 -6.02 -8.49
CA VAL A 448 -20.78 -4.64 -8.01
C VAL A 448 -20.84 -4.57 -6.48
N HIS A 449 -21.44 -5.55 -5.82
CA HIS A 449 -21.52 -5.63 -4.37
C HIS A 449 -20.53 -6.63 -3.74
N ALA A 450 -19.42 -6.90 -4.42
CA ALA A 450 -18.35 -7.72 -3.86
C ALA A 450 -17.94 -7.20 -2.47
N GLY A 451 -17.73 -8.13 -1.54
CA GLY A 451 -17.46 -7.85 -0.12
C GLY A 451 -18.70 -7.73 0.77
N ALA A 452 -19.90 -7.58 0.20
CA ALA A 452 -21.15 -7.74 0.93
C ALA A 452 -21.45 -9.22 1.18
N ARG A 453 -22.29 -9.52 2.18
CA ARG A 453 -22.88 -10.85 2.31
C ARG A 453 -24.13 -10.91 1.45
N LEU A 454 -24.14 -11.77 0.43
CA LEU A 454 -25.19 -11.84 -0.58
C LEU A 454 -25.84 -13.23 -0.59
N ASN A 455 -27.12 -13.30 -0.97
CA ASN A 455 -27.80 -14.53 -1.34
C ASN A 455 -28.56 -14.33 -2.66
N GLY A 456 -28.06 -14.95 -3.72
CA GLY A 456 -28.55 -14.79 -5.09
C GLY A 456 -27.76 -13.72 -5.86
N ASP A 457 -27.96 -13.71 -7.17
CA ASP A 457 -27.27 -12.82 -8.10
C ASP A 457 -28.20 -12.44 -9.26
N ILE A 458 -27.94 -11.31 -9.91
CA ILE A 458 -28.64 -10.82 -11.10
C ILE A 458 -27.59 -10.33 -12.08
N GLN A 459 -27.66 -10.80 -13.32
CA GLN A 459 -26.81 -10.35 -14.43
C GLN A 459 -27.51 -9.23 -15.18
N PHE A 460 -26.78 -8.18 -15.53
CA PHE A 460 -27.31 -6.99 -16.21
C PHE A 460 -26.22 -6.28 -17.03
N ARG A 461 -26.62 -5.37 -17.92
CA ARG A 461 -25.68 -4.48 -18.63
C ARG A 461 -25.37 -3.27 -17.76
N ASN A 462 -24.08 -2.98 -17.58
CA ASN A 462 -23.66 -1.83 -16.81
C ASN A 462 -23.92 -0.52 -17.58
N HIS A 463 -24.38 0.49 -16.85
CA HIS A 463 -24.44 1.86 -17.34
C HIS A 463 -23.80 2.78 -16.32
N ASN A 464 -23.14 3.83 -16.80
CA ASN A 464 -22.57 4.87 -15.94
C ASN A 464 -23.71 5.64 -15.25
N LEU A 465 -23.83 5.45 -13.94
CA LEU A 465 -24.94 5.99 -13.17
C LEU A 465 -24.77 7.48 -12.86
N GLN A 466 -25.84 8.24 -13.08
CA GLN A 466 -26.00 9.62 -12.65
C GLN A 466 -26.90 9.68 -11.41
N PHE A 467 -26.52 10.56 -10.51
CA PHE A 467 -27.17 10.68 -9.22
C PHE A 467 -28.25 11.76 -9.22
N GLU A 468 -29.45 11.42 -8.74
CA GLU A 468 -30.58 12.34 -8.69
C GLU A 468 -31.37 12.16 -7.37
N VAL A 469 -32.11 13.20 -6.98
CA VAL A 469 -32.91 13.19 -5.73
C VAL A 469 -34.38 13.42 -6.06
N ALA A 470 -35.23 12.48 -5.67
CA ALA A 470 -36.67 12.57 -5.86
C ALA A 470 -37.30 13.68 -5.00
N LYS A 471 -38.24 14.43 -5.57
CA LYS A 471 -39.04 15.43 -4.83
C LYS A 471 -40.11 14.77 -3.96
N HIS A 472 -40.61 13.61 -4.36
CA HIS A 472 -41.72 12.92 -3.73
C HIS A 472 -41.37 11.47 -3.39
N HIS A 473 -42.13 10.87 -2.47
CA HIS A 473 -42.00 9.45 -2.16
C HIS A 473 -42.32 8.63 -3.40
N THR A 474 -41.39 7.78 -3.79
CA THR A 474 -41.53 6.89 -4.96
C THR A 474 -41.57 5.44 -4.49
N ASP A 475 -42.57 4.68 -4.96
CA ASP A 475 -42.63 3.23 -4.73
C ASP A 475 -41.52 2.54 -5.54
N THR A 476 -40.66 1.81 -4.84
CA THR A 476 -39.44 1.21 -5.41
C THR A 476 -39.65 -0.22 -5.92
N ARG A 477 -40.83 -0.81 -5.67
CA ARG A 477 -41.12 -2.22 -5.98
C ARG A 477 -41.43 -2.39 -7.47
N SER A 478 -40.64 -3.20 -8.18
CA SER A 478 -40.87 -3.43 -9.62
C SER A 478 -42.26 -3.95 -9.97
N LYS A 479 -42.88 -4.78 -9.11
CA LYS A 479 -44.21 -5.36 -9.38
C LYS A 479 -45.33 -4.32 -9.42
N THR A 480 -45.18 -3.17 -8.75
CA THR A 480 -46.17 -2.09 -8.82
C THR A 480 -45.95 -1.18 -10.04
N LEU A 481 -44.85 -1.39 -10.77
CA LEU A 481 -44.42 -0.60 -11.92
C LEU A 481 -44.57 -1.42 -13.21
N THR A 482 -45.79 -1.46 -13.75
CA THR A 482 -46.12 -2.17 -15.00
C THR A 482 -45.87 -1.35 -16.26
N ALA A 483 -45.55 -0.07 -16.13
CA ALA A 483 -45.28 0.82 -17.25
C ALA A 483 -43.87 0.58 -17.83
N SER A 484 -43.74 0.74 -19.15
CA SER A 484 -42.47 0.71 -19.88
C SER A 484 -41.54 1.86 -19.50
N GLU A 485 -42.10 2.95 -18.98
CA GLU A 485 -41.39 4.11 -18.44
C GLU A 485 -41.63 4.19 -16.93
N TRP A 486 -40.60 4.62 -16.20
CA TRP A 486 -40.70 4.91 -14.77
C TRP A 486 -40.21 6.34 -14.51
N ASN A 487 -41.09 7.30 -14.80
CA ASN A 487 -40.82 8.72 -14.66
C ASN A 487 -40.87 9.15 -13.19
N VAL A 488 -39.75 9.60 -12.66
CA VAL A 488 -39.59 10.13 -11.29
C VAL A 488 -39.27 11.61 -11.37
N VAL A 489 -40.05 12.43 -10.64
CA VAL A 489 -39.82 13.87 -10.56
C VAL A 489 -38.71 14.15 -9.55
N CYS A 490 -37.55 14.57 -10.04
CA CYS A 490 -36.37 14.92 -9.25
C CYS A 490 -36.22 16.44 -9.11
N TYR A 491 -35.31 16.89 -8.25
CA TYR A 491 -35.06 18.32 -8.01
C TYR A 491 -34.67 19.07 -9.28
N ASN A 492 -33.77 18.48 -10.07
CA ASN A 492 -33.17 19.11 -11.25
C ASN A 492 -33.90 18.78 -12.55
N SER A 493 -34.59 17.64 -12.61
CA SER A 493 -35.14 17.09 -13.84
C SER A 493 -36.28 16.09 -13.57
N THR A 494 -37.00 15.66 -14.61
CA THR A 494 -37.82 14.44 -14.54
C THR A 494 -37.08 13.33 -15.26
N VAL A 495 -36.92 12.20 -14.59
CA VAL A 495 -36.01 11.14 -15.01
C VAL A 495 -36.79 9.86 -15.23
N ASP A 496 -36.60 9.23 -16.38
CA ASP A 496 -37.06 7.86 -16.61
C ASP A 496 -36.01 6.87 -16.10
N VAL A 497 -36.33 6.18 -15.01
CA VAL A 497 -35.46 5.20 -14.36
C VAL A 497 -35.30 3.93 -15.21
N ARG A 498 -36.22 3.66 -16.15
CA ARG A 498 -36.10 2.56 -17.12
C ARG A 498 -35.10 2.83 -18.23
N LYS A 499 -34.47 4.01 -18.25
CA LYS A 499 -33.27 4.26 -19.07
C LYS A 499 -31.99 3.73 -18.43
N PHE A 500 -32.06 3.12 -17.24
CA PHE A 500 -30.98 2.40 -16.55
C PHE A 500 -29.73 3.23 -16.16
N LYS A 501 -29.72 4.53 -16.48
CA LYS A 501 -28.60 5.46 -16.24
C LYS A 501 -28.69 6.25 -14.95
N HIS A 502 -29.75 6.06 -14.16
CA HIS A 502 -30.03 6.92 -13.02
C HIS A 502 -30.14 6.12 -11.74
N TYR A 503 -29.53 6.66 -10.70
CA TYR A 503 -29.60 6.15 -9.35
C TYR A 503 -30.19 7.21 -8.44
N ILE A 504 -31.35 6.90 -7.87
CA ILE A 504 -32.23 7.88 -7.26
C ILE A 504 -32.20 7.76 -5.74
N ILE A 505 -31.96 8.88 -5.06
CA ILE A 505 -32.34 9.02 -3.65
C ILE A 505 -33.84 9.29 -3.56
N ASN A 506 -34.56 8.45 -2.82
CA ASN A 506 -35.96 8.69 -2.53
C ASN A 506 -36.14 9.87 -1.56
N ALA A 507 -37.31 10.49 -1.57
CA ALA A 507 -37.56 11.62 -0.69
C ALA A 507 -37.51 11.19 0.80
N PRO A 508 -37.02 12.06 1.71
CA PRO A 508 -36.86 11.72 3.12
C PRO A 508 -38.13 11.13 3.75
N ALA A 509 -37.95 10.15 4.64
CA ALA A 509 -39.02 9.43 5.33
C ALA A 509 -39.97 8.64 4.40
N SER A 510 -39.52 8.29 3.19
CA SER A 510 -40.25 7.37 2.31
C SER A 510 -40.55 6.04 3.02
N PRO A 511 -41.75 5.47 2.86
CA PRO A 511 -42.07 4.13 3.39
C PRO A 511 -41.44 3.00 2.55
N TYR A 512 -40.84 3.33 1.40
CA TYR A 512 -40.25 2.39 0.45
C TYR A 512 -38.72 2.31 0.63
N GLY A 513 -38.00 1.85 -0.41
CA GLY A 513 -36.55 1.86 -0.44
C GLY A 513 -35.98 3.27 -0.36
N ASP A 514 -34.86 3.40 0.35
CA ASP A 514 -34.18 4.69 0.51
C ASP A 514 -33.58 5.11 -0.83
N PHE A 515 -32.83 4.21 -1.49
CA PHE A 515 -32.32 4.44 -2.85
C PHE A 515 -32.70 3.33 -3.80
N PHE A 516 -32.76 3.64 -5.09
CA PHE A 516 -33.14 2.67 -6.11
C PHE A 516 -32.60 2.99 -7.51
N LEU A 517 -32.43 1.94 -8.31
CA LEU A 517 -32.27 2.02 -9.77
C LEU A 517 -32.94 0.82 -10.44
N SER A 518 -33.10 0.89 -11.76
CA SER A 518 -33.52 -0.25 -12.58
C SER A 518 -32.30 -0.90 -13.23
N LEU A 519 -32.27 -2.24 -13.27
CA LEU A 519 -31.20 -3.01 -13.89
C LEU A 519 -31.58 -3.38 -15.33
N ASP A 520 -30.69 -3.11 -16.29
CA ASP A 520 -30.87 -3.52 -17.68
C ASP A 520 -30.62 -5.03 -17.84
N GLN A 521 -31.67 -5.81 -17.62
CA GLN A 521 -31.67 -7.25 -17.80
C GLN A 521 -32.37 -7.63 -19.12
N PRO A 522 -31.64 -8.13 -20.14
CA PRO A 522 -32.25 -8.48 -21.42
C PRO A 522 -33.28 -9.62 -21.29
N GLY A 523 -34.46 -9.46 -21.92
CA GLY A 523 -35.42 -10.55 -22.14
C GLY A 523 -36.32 -10.91 -20.95
N THR A 524 -36.34 -10.12 -19.88
CA THR A 524 -37.23 -10.28 -18.71
C THR A 524 -37.75 -8.93 -18.22
N GLU A 525 -38.75 -8.90 -17.34
CA GLU A 525 -39.08 -7.70 -16.57
C GLU A 525 -37.82 -7.20 -15.84
N SER A 526 -37.41 -5.96 -16.12
CA SER A 526 -36.21 -5.35 -15.53
C SER A 526 -36.36 -5.25 -14.00
N PRO A 527 -35.58 -6.02 -13.21
CA PRO A 527 -35.63 -5.94 -11.77
C PRO A 527 -35.02 -4.61 -11.29
N ASN A 528 -35.41 -4.19 -10.09
CA ASN A 528 -34.81 -3.03 -9.45
C ASN A 528 -33.73 -3.47 -8.46
N GLU A 529 -32.69 -2.64 -8.31
CA GLU A 529 -31.73 -2.71 -7.21
C GLU A 529 -32.15 -1.67 -6.16
N ILE A 530 -32.47 -2.11 -4.94
CA ILE A 530 -32.99 -1.26 -3.87
C ILE A 530 -32.05 -1.30 -2.68
N HIS A 531 -31.67 -0.11 -2.21
CA HIS A 531 -30.83 0.06 -1.03
C HIS A 531 -31.67 0.59 0.13
N GLN A 532 -31.43 0.03 1.31
CA GLN A 532 -32.04 0.46 2.56
C GLN A 532 -30.95 0.70 3.60
N PHE A 533 -31.11 1.72 4.43
CA PHE A 533 -30.18 2.10 5.49
C PHE A 533 -30.83 1.96 6.85
N LYS A 534 -30.12 1.30 7.78
CA LYS A 534 -30.47 1.22 9.20
C LYS A 534 -29.23 1.47 10.05
N LEU A 535 -28.89 2.75 10.22
CA LEU A 535 -27.74 3.18 11.02
C LEU A 535 -28.13 3.20 12.50
N ARG A 536 -27.77 2.13 13.21
CA ARG A 536 -28.08 1.96 14.63
C ARG A 536 -27.01 1.16 15.34
N LYS A 537 -26.99 1.27 16.66
CA LYS A 537 -26.09 0.48 17.53
C LYS A 537 -26.60 -0.96 17.74
N LYS A 538 -27.93 -1.16 17.73
CA LYS A 538 -28.55 -2.47 17.94
C LYS A 538 -28.54 -3.29 16.65
N ALA A 539 -28.22 -4.58 16.78
CA ALA A 539 -28.29 -5.54 15.68
C ALA A 539 -29.66 -5.56 15.01
N VAL A 540 -29.67 -5.69 13.68
CA VAL A 540 -30.91 -5.86 12.90
C VAL A 540 -31.38 -7.30 13.06
N SER A 541 -32.63 -7.48 13.52
CA SER A 541 -33.24 -8.80 13.63
C SER A 541 -33.72 -9.33 12.28
N LYS A 542 -33.89 -10.66 12.17
CA LYS A 542 -34.44 -11.29 10.94
C LYS A 542 -35.83 -10.75 10.60
N LYS A 543 -36.66 -10.47 11.60
CA LYS A 543 -38.01 -9.89 11.42
C LYS A 543 -37.92 -8.50 10.80
N GLU A 544 -37.12 -7.61 11.36
CA GLU A 544 -36.94 -6.25 10.84
C GLU A 544 -36.36 -6.26 9.43
N TYR A 545 -35.35 -7.10 9.15
CA TYR A 545 -34.81 -7.23 7.79
C TYR A 545 -35.90 -7.62 6.79
N GLN A 546 -36.76 -8.58 7.15
CA GLN A 546 -37.85 -9.02 6.28
C GLN A 546 -38.92 -7.94 6.09
N GLU A 547 -39.24 -7.16 7.13
CA GLU A 547 -40.18 -6.04 7.05
C GLU A 547 -39.65 -4.96 6.10
N GLU A 548 -38.38 -4.59 6.24
CA GLU A 548 -37.70 -3.63 5.36
C GLU A 548 -37.63 -4.15 3.91
N ARG A 549 -37.32 -5.43 3.70
CA ARG A 549 -37.34 -6.02 2.36
C ARG A 549 -38.75 -5.98 1.75
N LYS A 550 -39.78 -6.34 2.51
CA LYS A 550 -41.17 -6.44 2.02
C LYS A 550 -41.76 -5.10 1.61
N LYS A 551 -41.43 -4.03 2.35
CA LYS A 551 -41.91 -2.69 2.01
C LYS A 551 -41.16 -2.08 0.82
N SER A 552 -39.88 -2.42 0.65
CA SER A 552 -39.00 -1.75 -0.32
C SER A 552 -38.81 -2.51 -1.64
N ALA A 553 -38.95 -3.83 -1.66
CA ALA A 553 -38.58 -4.65 -2.81
C ALA A 553 -39.59 -5.77 -3.14
N SER A 554 -39.79 -6.02 -4.43
CA SER A 554 -40.57 -7.15 -4.94
C SER A 554 -39.80 -8.47 -4.82
N LYS A 555 -40.40 -9.58 -5.29
CA LYS A 555 -39.73 -10.89 -5.34
C LYS A 555 -38.57 -10.92 -6.35
N ASN A 556 -38.72 -10.20 -7.47
CA ASN A 556 -37.74 -10.21 -8.56
C ASN A 556 -36.60 -9.22 -8.37
N ASP A 557 -36.81 -8.20 -7.53
CA ASP A 557 -35.86 -7.15 -7.19
C ASP A 557 -34.70 -7.67 -6.34
N PHE A 558 -33.57 -6.97 -6.43
CA PHE A 558 -32.45 -7.15 -5.51
C PHE A 558 -32.53 -6.13 -4.37
N PHE A 559 -32.51 -6.60 -3.13
CA PHE A 559 -32.57 -5.75 -1.94
C PHE A 559 -31.27 -5.82 -1.15
N ILE A 560 -30.64 -4.68 -0.86
CA ILE A 560 -29.44 -4.64 -0.02
C ILE A 560 -29.65 -3.70 1.18
N LEU A 561 -29.30 -4.19 2.37
CA LEU A 561 -29.38 -3.42 3.61
C LEU A 561 -27.98 -2.98 4.06
N PHE A 562 -27.81 -1.69 4.32
CA PHE A 562 -26.61 -1.12 4.94
C PHE A 562 -26.88 -0.82 6.42
N THR A 563 -25.99 -1.29 7.30
CA THR A 563 -26.14 -1.11 8.74
C THR A 563 -24.79 -1.03 9.46
N THR A 564 -24.73 -0.22 10.51
CA THR A 564 -23.54 -0.06 11.36
C THR A 564 -23.46 -1.08 12.49
N ALA A 565 -24.50 -1.89 12.67
CA ALA A 565 -24.54 -2.95 13.68
C ALA A 565 -24.17 -4.30 13.07
N ASN A 566 -23.53 -5.17 13.86
CA ASN A 566 -23.32 -6.56 13.46
C ASN A 566 -24.65 -7.29 13.34
N CYS A 567 -24.84 -8.08 12.29
CA CYS A 567 -26.09 -8.79 12.04
C CYS A 567 -25.81 -10.26 11.71
N ASN A 568 -26.30 -11.19 12.50
CA ASN A 568 -26.21 -12.62 12.17
C ASN A 568 -27.58 -13.16 11.76
N ILE A 569 -27.95 -12.95 10.51
CA ILE A 569 -29.22 -13.39 9.94
C ILE A 569 -28.96 -14.19 8.67
N GLU A 570 -29.86 -15.14 8.41
CA GLU A 570 -29.99 -15.80 7.11
C GLU A 570 -30.60 -14.81 6.11
N ILE A 571 -29.87 -14.54 5.03
CA ILE A 571 -30.23 -13.54 4.03
C ILE A 571 -31.23 -14.18 3.04
N PRO A 572 -32.40 -13.57 2.77
CA PRO A 572 -33.34 -14.04 1.76
C PRO A 572 -32.73 -14.06 0.34
N LYS A 573 -33.31 -14.84 -0.58
CA LYS A 573 -32.91 -14.83 -1.99
C LYS A 573 -33.07 -13.44 -2.63
N LYS A 574 -32.15 -13.13 -3.55
CA LYS A 574 -31.99 -11.83 -4.21
C LYS A 574 -31.87 -10.71 -3.18
N SER A 575 -31.05 -10.93 -2.17
CA SER A 575 -30.82 -9.92 -1.16
C SER A 575 -29.40 -9.94 -0.63
N GLY A 576 -28.98 -8.85 -0.02
CA GLY A 576 -27.66 -8.67 0.55
C GLY A 576 -27.69 -7.85 1.83
N ILE A 577 -26.57 -7.85 2.54
CA ILE A 577 -26.34 -6.99 3.70
C ILE A 577 -24.87 -6.57 3.76
N VAL A 578 -24.67 -5.29 4.04
CA VAL A 578 -23.39 -4.70 4.42
C VAL A 578 -23.53 -4.26 5.87
N ASP A 579 -23.12 -5.14 6.78
CA ASP A 579 -23.05 -4.87 8.21
C ASP A 579 -21.63 -4.51 8.63
N ARG A 580 -21.43 -4.11 9.89
CA ARG A 580 -20.12 -3.67 10.39
C ARG A 580 -18.97 -4.65 10.11
N ASN A 581 -19.22 -5.95 10.11
CA ASN A 581 -18.19 -6.96 9.78
C ASN A 581 -17.84 -6.99 8.28
N ALA A 582 -18.78 -6.61 7.41
CA ALA A 582 -18.57 -6.54 5.96
C ALA A 582 -17.99 -5.19 5.50
N PHE A 583 -17.89 -4.15 6.34
CA PHE A 583 -17.46 -2.80 5.90
C PHE A 583 -16.07 -2.80 5.26
N MET A 584 -15.08 -3.43 5.91
CA MET A 584 -13.72 -3.53 5.35
C MET A 584 -13.71 -4.29 4.01
N ASN A 585 -14.51 -5.34 3.91
CA ASN A 585 -14.60 -6.14 2.70
C ASN A 585 -15.32 -5.40 1.57
N TYR A 586 -16.33 -4.59 1.88
CA TYR A 586 -17.16 -3.91 0.88
C TYR A 586 -16.57 -2.57 0.41
N PHE A 587 -16.06 -1.75 1.34
CA PHE A 587 -15.55 -0.40 1.06
C PHE A 587 -14.02 -0.37 0.89
N GLY A 588 -13.30 -1.45 1.26
CA GLY A 588 -11.85 -1.54 1.14
C GLY A 588 -11.14 -0.33 1.78
N PRO A 589 -10.32 0.44 1.04
CA PRO A 589 -9.60 1.59 1.58
C PRO A 589 -10.51 2.74 2.03
N PHE A 590 -11.78 2.75 1.64
CA PHE A 590 -12.75 3.76 2.06
C PHE A 590 -13.51 3.37 3.33
N ALA A 591 -13.26 2.18 3.92
CA ALA A 591 -14.03 1.68 5.05
C ALA A 591 -13.95 2.59 6.29
N GLY A 592 -12.80 3.21 6.56
CA GLY A 592 -12.65 4.18 7.66
C GLY A 592 -13.54 5.42 7.47
N ARG A 593 -13.62 5.92 6.23
CA ARG A 593 -14.49 7.05 5.84
C ARG A 593 -15.96 6.68 5.94
N ALA A 594 -16.33 5.52 5.38
CA ALA A 594 -17.67 4.96 5.51
C ALA A 594 -18.10 4.85 6.97
N TYR A 595 -17.23 4.34 7.84
CA TYR A 595 -17.51 4.22 9.27
C TYR A 595 -17.67 5.58 9.96
N ARG A 596 -16.80 6.55 9.67
CA ARG A 596 -16.89 7.91 10.23
C ARG A 596 -18.19 8.60 9.83
N SER A 597 -18.56 8.57 8.55
CA SER A 597 -19.83 9.12 8.08
C SER A 597 -21.02 8.46 8.78
N ALA A 598 -20.95 7.15 9.05
CA ALA A 598 -22.02 6.42 9.72
C ALA A 598 -22.12 6.68 11.24
N MET A 599 -21.03 7.07 11.90
CA MET A 599 -20.92 7.27 13.35
C MET A 599 -20.96 8.74 13.81
N ALA A 600 -20.99 9.71 12.90
CA ALA A 600 -21.05 11.12 13.27
C ALA A 600 -22.26 11.38 14.20
N ASN A 601 -21.97 11.80 15.44
CA ASN A 601 -22.92 11.82 16.54
C ASN A 601 -23.66 13.18 16.55
N PRO A 602 -25.00 13.24 16.43
CA PRO A 602 -25.75 14.51 16.40
C PRO A 602 -25.78 15.29 17.72
N SER A 603 -25.15 14.81 18.80
CA SER A 603 -25.51 15.16 20.17
C SER A 603 -24.40 15.80 21.01
N ILE A 604 -23.37 16.41 20.41
CA ILE A 604 -22.35 17.15 21.17
C ILE A 604 -22.45 18.62 20.72
N TYR A 605 -23.12 19.47 21.50
CA TYR A 605 -23.23 20.91 21.24
C TYR A 605 -22.61 21.70 22.38
N ASN A 606 -21.55 22.46 22.08
CA ASN A 606 -21.20 23.79 22.61
C ASN A 606 -19.70 24.07 22.41
N ASN A 607 -19.35 24.90 21.42
CA ASN A 607 -18.49 26.08 21.60
C ASN A 607 -18.06 26.70 20.25
N LYS A 608 -18.16 28.03 20.16
CA LYS A 608 -17.81 28.89 19.02
C LYS A 608 -16.29 28.98 18.83
N VAL A 609 -15.77 28.83 17.59
CA VAL A 609 -14.52 29.48 17.15
C VAL A 609 -14.58 29.87 15.66
N LYS A 610 -13.86 30.96 15.35
CA LYS A 610 -13.85 31.80 14.14
C LYS A 610 -13.17 31.17 12.91
N ASN A 611 -13.76 31.42 11.74
CA ASN A 611 -13.13 31.23 10.42
C ASN A 611 -12.05 32.28 10.17
N ILE A 612 -10.86 31.86 9.74
CA ILE A 612 -9.91 32.72 9.04
C ILE A 612 -9.40 31.95 7.82
N HIS A 613 -9.67 32.50 6.63
CA HIS A 613 -9.12 32.03 5.36
C HIS A 613 -7.62 32.32 5.32
N THR A 614 -6.80 31.29 5.12
CA THR A 614 -5.42 31.46 4.62
C THR A 614 -5.33 30.81 3.24
N VAL A 615 -4.94 31.64 2.27
CA VAL A 615 -4.80 31.34 0.85
C VAL A 615 -3.61 30.39 0.64
N SER A 616 -3.75 29.41 -0.25
CA SER A 616 -2.71 28.39 -0.48
C SER A 616 -1.48 28.95 -1.20
N LEU A 617 -0.31 28.39 -0.89
CA LEU A 617 0.96 28.68 -1.59
C LEU A 617 0.91 28.32 -3.09
N GLY A 618 0.06 27.38 -3.49
CA GLY A 618 -0.17 27.03 -4.90
C GLY A 618 -0.78 28.18 -5.71
N GLN A 619 -1.61 29.02 -5.09
CA GLN A 619 -2.14 30.23 -5.74
C GLN A 619 -1.08 31.34 -5.83
N ILE A 620 -0.15 31.41 -4.87
CA ILE A 620 0.98 32.37 -4.88
C ILE A 620 2.00 32.02 -5.98
N CYS A 621 2.21 30.73 -6.27
CA CYS A 621 3.10 30.31 -7.36
C CYS A 621 2.50 30.55 -8.75
N ASN A 622 1.19 30.38 -8.95
CA ASN A 622 0.53 30.69 -10.23
C ASN A 622 0.41 32.20 -10.49
N LEU A 623 0.29 33.03 -9.46
CA LEU A 623 0.31 34.49 -9.60
C LEU A 623 1.68 35.03 -10.04
N ASN A 624 2.77 34.32 -9.75
CA ASN A 624 4.13 34.73 -10.11
C ASN A 624 4.63 34.17 -11.45
N GLN A 625 3.83 33.38 -12.17
CA GLN A 625 4.15 32.92 -13.53
C GLN A 625 3.48 33.74 -14.64
N ILE A 626 2.55 34.63 -14.31
CA ILE A 626 1.86 35.51 -15.27
C ILE A 626 2.58 36.87 -15.45
N SER A 627 3.70 37.12 -14.74
CA SER A 627 4.44 38.40 -14.81
C SER A 627 5.80 38.34 -15.51
N LYS A 628 6.09 37.30 -16.31
CA LYS A 628 7.35 37.19 -17.09
C LYS A 628 7.20 36.93 -18.58
N GLU A 629 6.08 37.35 -19.17
CA GLU A 629 5.99 37.60 -20.60
C GLU A 629 5.35 38.97 -20.83
N GLN A 630 6.20 40.00 -20.85
CA GLN A 630 6.03 41.27 -21.58
C GLN A 630 7.40 41.89 -21.83
#